data_AF-A0A2Z2NLB3-F1
#
_entry.id   AF-A0A2Z2NLB3-F1
#
_cell.length_a   1.000
_cell.length_b   1.000
_cell.length_c   1.000
_cell.angle_alpha   90.00
_cell.angle_beta   90.00
_cell.angle_gamma   90.00
#
_symmetry.space_group_name_H-M   'P 1'
#
loop_
_entity.id
_entity.type
_entity.pdbx_description
1 polymer ?
#
loop_
_entity_poly.entity_id
_entity_poly.type
_entity_poly.pdbx_seq_one_letter_code
_entity_poly.pdbx_strand_id
1 'polypeptide(L)'
;MKNLDGSSIRWLVKMMQTLSYPGRASRLTVLVASMLVVSTVVTAADWLGDFPVPVTANLETVSLQMRHNGHLVDMARFESADSVADTLAFYRSLWGEPNAQDESSPPVWLSSEVGGRVYISRLYDGLSQVLDLDNASKDTSSGILSVMTIDSDDGVKQGDYLLSDGELLSLTQTSDRGVGYSTLLMARYMRSPERVAEGYREHFVSRGWKAGMRQDSDSSVLLSFSNDGKRDLSVVITAAPDGGTHAVLNEIER
;
A
#
# COMPACT_ATOMS: atom_id res chain seq x y z
N MET A 1 46.26 16.41 42.13
CA MET A 1 47.52 15.72 42.53
C MET A 1 47.56 14.43 41.71
N LYS A 2 48.37 14.38 40.63
CA LYS A 2 49.77 13.89 40.61
C LYS A 2 49.87 12.45 41.15
N ASN A 3 50.42 11.45 40.47
CA ASN A 3 51.34 11.40 39.34
C ASN A 3 51.33 10.00 38.71
N LEU A 4 51.58 9.97 37.40
CA LEU A 4 52.15 8.86 36.63
C LEU A 4 53.65 8.71 36.95
N ASP A 5 54.21 7.50 36.92
CA ASP A 5 55.62 7.28 36.57
C ASP A 5 55.92 5.83 36.11
N GLY A 6 56.91 5.71 35.22
CA GLY A 6 57.70 4.52 34.88
C GLY A 6 57.59 4.10 33.40
N SER A 7 58.12 4.78 32.37
CA SER A 7 59.56 4.98 32.00
C SER A 7 60.36 3.66 32.09
N SER A 8 61.13 3.13 31.12
CA SER A 8 61.95 3.59 29.98
C SER A 8 62.35 2.33 29.15
N ILE A 9 62.81 2.31 27.88
CA ILE A 9 64.19 2.47 27.35
C ILE A 9 64.14 2.00 25.86
N ARG A 10 64.11 2.87 24.84
CA ARG A 10 65.18 3.30 23.87
C ARG A 10 66.41 2.40 23.60
N TRP A 11 66.60 2.00 22.33
CA TRP A 11 67.85 2.02 21.50
C TRP A 11 67.43 1.96 19.99
N LEU A 12 67.66 2.92 19.08
CA LEU A 12 68.88 3.37 18.34
C LEU A 12 69.61 2.22 17.59
N VAL A 13 70.12 2.29 16.34
CA VAL A 13 70.15 3.21 15.18
C VAL A 13 71.00 2.52 14.07
N LYS A 14 70.97 3.04 12.82
CA LYS A 14 71.91 2.82 11.65
C LYS A 14 71.66 1.55 10.80
N MET A 15 71.77 1.54 9.47
CA MET A 15 72.63 2.29 8.53
C MET A 15 72.12 2.11 7.07
N MET A 16 71.73 3.17 6.36
CA MET A 16 72.31 3.72 5.10
C MET A 16 73.10 2.79 4.15
N GLN A 17 72.64 2.69 2.88
CA GLN A 17 73.33 3.02 1.59
C GLN A 17 72.60 2.36 0.40
N THR A 18 71.83 3.09 -0.41
CA THR A 18 72.19 3.71 -1.73
C THR A 18 72.75 2.76 -2.79
N LEU A 19 71.91 2.39 -3.78
CA LEU A 19 72.35 2.17 -5.16
C LEU A 19 71.28 2.72 -6.13
N SER A 20 71.77 3.57 -7.03
CA SER A 20 71.06 4.32 -8.04
C SER A 20 70.65 3.46 -9.24
N TYR A 21 69.50 3.74 -9.85
CA TYR A 21 69.26 3.50 -11.28
C TYR A 21 68.36 4.60 -11.86
N PRO A 22 68.78 5.29 -12.93
CA PRO A 22 67.96 6.25 -13.65
C PRO A 22 67.27 5.59 -14.84
N GLY A 23 66.09 6.09 -15.17
CA GLY A 23 65.53 5.97 -16.51
C GLY A 23 64.30 5.09 -16.65
N ARG A 24 63.12 5.72 -16.67
CA ARG A 24 62.25 5.76 -17.84
C ARG A 24 61.00 6.58 -17.51
N ALA A 25 60.77 7.59 -18.34
CA ALA A 25 59.54 8.34 -18.39
C ALA A 25 58.37 7.38 -18.70
N SER A 26 57.44 7.27 -17.77
CA SER A 26 56.10 6.73 -18.05
C SER A 26 55.09 7.74 -17.52
N ARG A 27 54.48 8.44 -18.47
CA ARG A 27 53.34 9.32 -18.26
C ARG A 27 52.22 8.50 -17.61
N LEU A 28 51.94 8.75 -16.34
CA LEU A 28 50.76 8.19 -15.67
C LEU A 28 49.56 9.05 -16.09
N THR A 29 48.88 8.62 -17.14
CA THR A 29 47.58 9.15 -17.54
C THR A 29 46.57 8.74 -16.47
N VAL A 30 46.21 9.68 -15.59
CA VAL A 30 45.11 9.51 -14.64
C VAL A 30 43.80 9.54 -15.42
N LEU A 31 43.31 8.36 -15.77
CA LEU A 31 42.03 8.17 -16.45
C LEU A 31 40.94 8.16 -15.37
N VAL A 32 40.40 9.33 -15.05
CA VAL A 32 39.20 9.48 -14.21
C VAL A 32 38.03 8.96 -15.03
N ALA A 33 37.74 7.66 -14.89
CA ALA A 33 36.53 7.06 -15.41
C ALA A 33 35.36 7.53 -14.55
N SER A 34 34.74 8.64 -14.94
CA SER A 34 33.44 9.07 -14.45
C SER A 34 32.40 8.04 -14.88
N MET A 35 32.21 7.01 -14.06
CA MET A 35 31.06 6.12 -14.11
C MET A 35 29.82 6.98 -13.83
N LEU A 36 29.21 7.49 -14.90
CA LEU A 36 27.85 8.00 -14.90
C LEU A 36 26.95 6.81 -14.54
N VAL A 37 26.70 6.63 -13.25
CA VAL A 37 25.59 5.82 -12.77
C VAL A 37 24.34 6.57 -13.21
N VAL A 38 23.83 6.21 -14.39
CA VAL A 38 22.50 6.59 -14.83
C VAL A 38 21.56 5.83 -13.90
N SER A 39 21.16 6.47 -12.81
CA SER A 39 20.05 6.00 -11.99
C SER A 39 18.82 6.06 -12.87
N THR A 40 18.44 4.93 -13.45
CA THR A 40 17.11 4.74 -14.02
C THR A 40 16.14 4.90 -12.86
N VAL A 41 15.58 6.10 -12.74
CA VAL A 41 14.40 6.32 -11.90
C VAL A 41 13.32 5.47 -12.58
N VAL A 42 13.07 4.28 -12.04
CA VAL A 42 11.86 3.54 -12.34
C VAL A 42 10.74 4.41 -11.81
N THR A 43 10.16 5.23 -12.68
CA THR A 43 8.91 5.90 -12.38
C THR A 43 7.91 4.79 -12.16
N ALA A 44 7.30 4.75 -10.97
CA ALA A 44 6.15 3.89 -10.73
C ALA A 44 5.17 4.08 -11.89
N ALA A 45 4.64 2.98 -12.43
CA ALA A 45 3.66 3.06 -13.49
C ALA A 45 2.48 3.90 -12.98
N ASP A 46 2.14 4.97 -13.69
CA ASP A 46 1.02 5.83 -13.38
C ASP A 46 -0.23 5.25 -14.04
N TRP A 47 -0.79 4.20 -13.45
CA TRP A 47 -1.94 3.49 -14.03
C TRP A 47 -3.19 4.36 -14.12
N LEU A 48 -3.28 5.40 -13.29
CA LEU A 48 -4.35 6.38 -13.35
C LEU A 48 -4.23 7.27 -14.59
N GLY A 49 -3.00 7.67 -14.96
CA GLY A 49 -2.73 8.48 -16.14
C GLY A 49 -3.09 7.81 -17.48
N ASP A 50 -3.09 6.48 -17.52
CA ASP A 50 -3.46 5.70 -18.72
C ASP A 50 -4.97 5.50 -18.88
N PHE A 51 -5.77 5.83 -17.86
CA PHE A 51 -7.23 5.73 -17.94
C PHE A 51 -7.81 6.91 -18.74
N PRO A 52 -8.52 6.67 -19.86
CA PRO A 52 -9.04 7.77 -20.66
C PRO A 52 -10.17 8.47 -19.92
N VAL A 53 -10.11 9.79 -19.82
CA VAL A 53 -11.17 10.61 -19.20
C VAL A 53 -11.69 11.66 -20.18
N PRO A 54 -12.96 12.09 -20.04
CA PRO A 54 -13.48 13.24 -20.80
C PRO A 54 -12.62 14.49 -20.59
N VAL A 55 -12.57 15.38 -21.58
CA VAL A 55 -11.75 16.61 -21.51
C VAL A 55 -12.15 17.58 -20.40
N THR A 56 -13.39 17.46 -19.93
CA THR A 56 -13.98 18.23 -18.82
C THR A 56 -13.71 17.61 -17.46
N ALA A 57 -13.15 16.39 -17.43
CA ALA A 57 -12.94 15.65 -16.21
C ALA A 57 -11.57 15.97 -15.58
N ASN A 58 -11.52 15.88 -14.26
CA ASN A 58 -10.32 15.96 -13.46
C ASN A 58 -10.19 14.70 -12.60
N LEU A 59 -8.97 14.19 -12.49
CA LEU A 59 -8.61 13.11 -11.58
C LEU A 59 -7.74 13.66 -10.46
N GLU A 60 -8.21 13.51 -9.22
CA GLU A 60 -7.44 13.82 -8.02
C GLU A 60 -7.02 12.52 -7.34
N THR A 61 -5.73 12.25 -7.28
CA THR A 61 -5.20 11.04 -6.65
C THR A 61 -5.61 10.95 -5.19
N VAL A 62 -6.23 9.82 -4.82
CA VAL A 62 -6.61 9.50 -3.44
C VAL A 62 -5.58 8.57 -2.80
N SER A 63 -5.12 7.56 -3.54
CA SER A 63 -4.12 6.61 -3.08
C SER A 63 -3.34 6.04 -4.26
N LEU A 64 -2.05 5.77 -4.05
CA LEU A 64 -1.19 5.10 -5.01
C LEU A 64 -0.56 3.88 -4.36
N GLN A 65 -0.48 2.79 -5.12
CA GLN A 65 0.17 1.54 -4.74
C GLN A 65 -0.35 0.96 -3.42
N MET A 66 -1.64 1.18 -3.13
CA MET A 66 -2.32 0.49 -2.03
C MET A 66 -2.36 -1.00 -2.35
N ARG A 67 -2.15 -1.87 -1.35
CA ARG A 67 -2.37 -3.31 -1.53
C ARG A 67 -3.71 -3.69 -0.94
N HIS A 68 -4.58 -4.26 -1.74
CA HIS A 68 -5.86 -4.82 -1.29
C HIS A 68 -5.90 -6.31 -1.62
N ASN A 69 -5.94 -7.17 -0.60
CA ASN A 69 -5.92 -8.63 -0.73
C ASN A 69 -4.78 -9.15 -1.63
N GLY A 70 -3.62 -8.49 -1.60
CA GLY A 70 -2.45 -8.85 -2.43
C GLY A 70 -2.39 -8.17 -3.79
N HIS A 71 -3.47 -7.53 -4.24
CA HIS A 71 -3.50 -6.77 -5.49
C HIS A 71 -3.05 -5.33 -5.25
N LEU A 72 -2.28 -4.77 -6.17
CA LEU A 72 -1.96 -3.34 -6.14
C LEU A 72 -3.16 -2.56 -6.70
N VAL A 73 -3.50 -1.46 -6.04
CA VAL A 73 -4.64 -0.62 -6.35
C VAL A 73 -4.19 0.84 -6.31
N ASP A 74 -4.45 1.55 -7.40
CA ASP A 74 -4.43 3.00 -7.45
C ASP A 74 -5.86 3.53 -7.44
N MET A 75 -6.09 4.64 -6.76
CA MET A 75 -7.40 5.27 -6.66
C MET A 75 -7.32 6.77 -6.91
N ALA A 76 -8.27 7.29 -7.67
CA ALA A 76 -8.48 8.72 -7.87
C ALA A 76 -9.95 9.09 -7.71
N ARG A 77 -10.19 10.29 -7.21
CA ARG A 77 -11.48 10.96 -7.29
C ARG A 77 -11.66 11.49 -8.70
N PHE A 78 -12.79 11.17 -9.30
CA PHE A 78 -13.22 11.66 -10.60
C PHE A 78 -14.24 12.76 -10.41
N GLU A 79 -14.07 13.88 -11.10
CA GLU A 79 -15.06 14.96 -11.18
C GLU A 79 -15.14 15.47 -12.61
N SER A 80 -16.35 15.67 -13.13
CA SER A 80 -16.57 16.23 -14.47
C SER A 80 -17.76 17.18 -14.47
N ALA A 81 -17.67 18.20 -15.33
CA ALA A 81 -18.78 19.08 -15.65
C ALA A 81 -19.81 18.43 -16.59
N ASP A 82 -19.55 17.22 -17.08
CA ASP A 82 -20.46 16.44 -17.91
C ASP A 82 -21.39 15.59 -17.04
N SER A 83 -22.61 15.35 -17.52
CA SER A 83 -23.55 14.43 -16.87
C SER A 83 -23.02 12.98 -16.88
N VAL A 84 -23.61 12.11 -16.05
CA VAL A 84 -23.32 10.66 -16.11
C VAL A 84 -23.66 10.08 -17.49
N ALA A 85 -24.73 10.57 -18.13
CA ALA A 85 -25.13 10.11 -19.46
C ALA A 85 -24.11 10.50 -20.54
N ASP A 86 -23.58 11.72 -20.49
CA ASP A 86 -22.55 12.19 -21.41
C ASP A 86 -21.21 11.48 -21.17
N THR A 87 -20.86 11.23 -19.91
CA THR A 87 -19.69 10.43 -19.53
C THR A 87 -19.80 9.00 -20.08
N LEU A 88 -20.98 8.36 -19.98
CA LEU A 88 -21.21 7.05 -20.59
C LEU A 88 -21.14 7.11 -22.13
N ALA A 89 -21.66 8.17 -22.74
CA ALA A 89 -21.58 8.36 -24.19
C ALA A 89 -20.12 8.51 -24.67
N PHE A 90 -19.28 9.20 -23.90
CA PHE A 90 -17.84 9.26 -24.14
C PHE A 90 -17.22 7.85 -24.19
N TYR A 91 -17.44 7.03 -23.16
CA TYR A 91 -16.89 5.66 -23.15
C TYR A 91 -17.50 4.76 -24.22
N ARG A 92 -18.79 4.91 -24.55
CA ARG A 92 -19.40 4.22 -25.70
C ARG A 92 -18.72 4.58 -27.02
N SER A 93 -18.38 5.85 -27.23
CA SER A 93 -17.69 6.28 -28.45
C SER A 93 -16.28 5.69 -28.57
N LEU A 94 -15.63 5.42 -27.43
CA LEU A 94 -14.27 4.92 -27.37
C LEU A 94 -14.19 3.39 -27.43
N TRP A 95 -15.13 2.70 -26.79
CA TRP A 95 -15.08 1.25 -26.58
C TRP A 95 -16.26 0.48 -27.19
N GLY A 96 -17.20 1.17 -27.83
CA GLY A 96 -18.43 0.58 -28.36
C GLY A 96 -19.51 0.40 -27.29
N GLU A 97 -20.56 -0.36 -27.59
CA GLU A 97 -21.66 -0.59 -26.64
C GLU A 97 -21.22 -1.45 -25.44
N PRO A 98 -21.59 -1.07 -24.20
CA PRO A 98 -21.25 -1.84 -23.01
C PRO A 98 -21.99 -3.17 -23.02
N ASN A 99 -21.41 -4.18 -22.35
CA ASN A 99 -22.00 -5.51 -22.22
C ASN A 99 -22.26 -6.22 -23.57
N ALA A 100 -21.79 -5.66 -24.69
CA ALA A 100 -21.85 -6.30 -25.99
C ALA A 100 -20.82 -7.44 -26.01
N GLN A 101 -21.31 -8.67 -25.95
CA GLN A 101 -20.49 -9.87 -26.13
C GLN A 101 -20.67 -10.41 -27.55
N ASP A 102 -19.59 -10.93 -28.13
CA ASP A 102 -19.72 -11.89 -29.23
C ASP A 102 -19.85 -13.30 -28.64
N GLU A 103 -20.29 -14.29 -29.43
CA GLU A 103 -20.48 -15.66 -28.92
C GLU A 103 -19.17 -16.33 -28.44
N SER A 104 -18.01 -15.73 -28.71
CA SER A 104 -16.67 -16.27 -28.49
C SER A 104 -15.80 -15.46 -27.51
N SER A 105 -16.21 -14.26 -27.10
CA SER A 105 -15.40 -13.36 -26.28
C SER A 105 -16.25 -12.52 -25.29
N PRO A 106 -15.73 -12.28 -24.07
CA PRO A 106 -16.39 -11.41 -23.11
C PRO A 106 -16.44 -9.96 -23.61
N PRO A 107 -17.39 -9.13 -23.11
CA PRO A 107 -17.45 -7.72 -23.47
C PRO A 107 -16.15 -6.98 -23.17
N VAL A 108 -15.79 -6.04 -24.05
CA VAL A 108 -14.62 -5.15 -23.88
C VAL A 108 -14.75 -4.32 -22.60
N TRP A 109 -15.97 -3.90 -22.28
CA TRP A 109 -16.28 -3.17 -21.05
C TRP A 109 -17.73 -3.43 -20.63
N LEU A 110 -17.99 -3.23 -19.35
CA LEU A 110 -19.27 -3.45 -18.71
C LEU A 110 -19.79 -2.14 -18.12
N SER A 111 -21.12 -2.03 -18.08
CA SER A 111 -21.79 -0.98 -17.33
C SER A 111 -23.00 -1.53 -16.58
N SER A 112 -23.13 -1.11 -15.31
CA SER A 112 -24.25 -1.50 -14.44
C SER A 112 -24.64 -0.35 -13.53
N GLU A 113 -25.93 -0.26 -13.19
CA GLU A 113 -26.44 0.68 -12.20
C GLU A 113 -26.91 -0.07 -10.95
N VAL A 114 -26.39 0.33 -9.77
CA VAL A 114 -26.74 -0.27 -8.48
C VAL A 114 -26.83 0.83 -7.43
N GLY A 115 -27.98 0.95 -6.76
CA GLY A 115 -28.14 1.86 -5.63
C GLY A 115 -27.90 3.33 -5.95
N GLY A 116 -28.28 3.79 -7.14
CA GLY A 116 -28.04 5.17 -7.58
C GLY A 116 -26.60 5.46 -7.98
N ARG A 117 -25.78 4.42 -8.19
CA ARG A 117 -24.42 4.54 -8.73
C ARG A 117 -24.33 3.82 -10.06
N VAL A 118 -23.57 4.39 -10.99
CA VAL A 118 -23.21 3.75 -12.26
C VAL A 118 -21.77 3.27 -12.16
N TYR A 119 -21.54 2.01 -12.51
CA TYR A 119 -20.22 1.40 -12.57
C TYR A 119 -19.85 1.20 -14.03
N ILE A 120 -18.64 1.58 -14.39
CA ILE A 120 -18.01 1.37 -15.69
C ILE A 120 -16.76 0.54 -15.43
N SER A 121 -16.67 -0.66 -15.97
CA SER A 121 -15.52 -1.53 -15.74
C SER A 121 -14.97 -2.15 -17.01
N ARG A 122 -13.66 -2.39 -17.03
CA ARG A 122 -12.99 -3.13 -18.10
C ARG A 122 -11.73 -3.82 -17.60
N LEU A 123 -11.32 -4.87 -18.31
CA LEU A 123 -10.00 -5.45 -18.18
C LEU A 123 -9.14 -4.95 -19.33
N TYR A 124 -8.01 -4.31 -19.02
CA TYR A 124 -7.11 -3.77 -20.04
C TYR A 124 -5.67 -3.88 -19.55
N ASP A 125 -4.81 -4.51 -20.37
CA ASP A 125 -3.38 -4.65 -20.11
C ASP A 125 -3.03 -5.26 -18.72
N GLY A 126 -3.74 -6.32 -18.33
CA GLY A 126 -3.52 -6.98 -17.03
C GLY A 126 -4.07 -6.21 -15.82
N LEU A 127 -4.82 -5.12 -16.06
CA LEU A 127 -5.44 -4.29 -15.03
C LEU A 127 -6.97 -4.42 -15.07
N SER A 128 -7.58 -4.44 -13.89
CA SER A 128 -9.00 -4.20 -13.69
C SER A 128 -9.22 -2.72 -13.42
N GLN A 129 -9.98 -2.06 -14.29
CA GLN A 129 -10.28 -0.63 -14.17
C GLN A 129 -11.76 -0.48 -13.88
N VAL A 130 -12.10 0.25 -12.83
CA VAL A 130 -13.48 0.51 -12.41
C VAL A 130 -13.65 2.00 -12.10
N LEU A 131 -14.52 2.67 -12.85
CA LEU A 131 -15.01 4.00 -12.53
C LEU A 131 -16.41 3.86 -11.96
N ASP A 132 -16.59 4.24 -10.70
CA ASP A 132 -17.91 4.44 -10.13
C ASP A 132 -18.32 5.91 -10.26
N LEU A 133 -19.61 6.13 -10.50
CA LEU A 133 -20.20 7.45 -10.68
C LEU A 133 -21.45 7.56 -9.82
N ASP A 134 -21.56 8.65 -9.07
CA ASP A 134 -22.77 9.04 -8.39
C ASP A 134 -23.79 9.57 -9.41
N ASN A 135 -24.96 8.92 -9.49
CA ASN A 135 -26.06 9.28 -10.39
C ASN A 135 -27.05 10.27 -9.75
N ALA A 136 -26.73 10.84 -8.59
CA ALA A 136 -27.59 11.83 -7.93
C ALA A 136 -27.66 13.17 -8.67
N SER A 137 -26.56 13.58 -9.33
CA SER A 137 -26.50 14.81 -10.11
C SER A 137 -26.90 14.56 -11.57
N LYS A 138 -27.69 15.49 -12.14
CA LYS A 138 -28.13 15.40 -13.55
C LYS A 138 -27.17 16.06 -14.52
N ASP A 139 -26.46 17.09 -14.07
CA ASP A 139 -25.68 17.97 -14.94
C ASP A 139 -24.17 17.79 -14.76
N THR A 140 -23.75 17.06 -13.72
CA THR A 140 -22.35 16.77 -13.43
C THR A 140 -22.19 15.32 -13.06
N SER A 141 -20.97 14.82 -13.07
CA SER A 141 -20.64 13.47 -12.64
C SER A 141 -19.44 13.49 -11.72
N SER A 142 -19.48 12.64 -10.70
CA SER A 142 -18.40 12.50 -9.74
C SER A 142 -18.36 11.09 -9.19
N GLY A 143 -17.20 10.63 -8.75
CA GLY A 143 -17.04 9.33 -8.14
C GLY A 143 -15.58 8.94 -7.98
N ILE A 144 -15.30 7.65 -8.04
CA ILE A 144 -13.99 7.06 -7.76
C ILE A 144 -13.57 6.18 -8.93
N LEU A 145 -12.40 6.47 -9.48
CA LEU A 145 -11.66 5.57 -10.34
C LEU A 145 -10.76 4.68 -9.47
N SER A 146 -10.85 3.37 -9.66
CA SER A 146 -9.94 2.38 -9.11
C SER A 146 -9.30 1.59 -10.24
N VAL A 147 -7.98 1.46 -10.19
CA VAL A 147 -7.19 0.65 -11.13
C VAL A 147 -6.41 -0.37 -10.33
N MET A 148 -6.66 -1.66 -10.57
CA MET A 148 -6.15 -2.78 -9.78
C MET A 148 -5.43 -3.79 -10.65
N THR A 149 -4.31 -4.36 -10.17
CA THR A 149 -3.63 -5.48 -10.85
C THR A 149 -4.46 -6.75 -10.76
N ILE A 150 -4.55 -7.51 -11.86
CA ILE A 150 -5.23 -8.81 -11.83
C ILE A 150 -4.36 -9.83 -11.09
N ASP A 151 -3.05 -9.80 -11.29
CA ASP A 151 -2.13 -10.65 -10.56
C ASP A 151 -1.96 -10.13 -9.13
N SER A 152 -2.06 -11.04 -8.17
CA SER A 152 -1.77 -10.80 -6.77
C SER A 152 -0.29 -11.05 -6.47
N ASP A 153 0.29 -10.23 -5.61
CA ASP A 153 1.56 -10.54 -4.97
C ASP A 153 1.29 -11.33 -3.68
N ASP A 154 1.78 -12.57 -3.62
CA ASP A 154 1.62 -13.49 -2.47
C ASP A 154 2.31 -12.99 -1.19
N GLY A 155 2.99 -11.84 -1.22
CA GLY A 155 3.78 -11.28 -0.13
C GLY A 155 3.01 -10.80 1.11
N VAL A 156 1.68 -10.89 1.14
CA VAL A 156 0.88 -10.35 2.25
C VAL A 156 0.95 -11.27 3.48
N LYS A 157 1.68 -10.83 4.51
CA LYS A 157 1.86 -11.56 5.78
C LYS A 157 0.63 -11.45 6.68
N GLN A 158 -0.40 -12.24 6.39
CA GLN A 158 -1.64 -12.30 7.17
C GLN A 158 -1.41 -12.82 8.62
N GLY A 159 -0.43 -13.70 8.80
CA GLY A 159 -0.22 -14.45 10.05
C GLY A 159 0.21 -13.61 11.26
N ASP A 160 0.64 -12.36 11.05
CA ASP A 160 1.03 -11.48 12.15
C ASP A 160 -0.18 -10.84 12.85
N TYR A 161 -1.33 -10.79 12.19
CA TYR A 161 -2.54 -10.11 12.67
C TYR A 161 -3.72 -11.03 12.87
N LEU A 162 -3.83 -12.11 12.11
CA LEU A 162 -4.97 -13.03 12.17
C LEU A 162 -4.78 -14.04 13.31
N LEU A 163 -5.81 -14.25 14.15
CA LEU A 163 -5.80 -15.37 15.09
C LEU A 163 -5.96 -16.68 14.32
N SER A 164 -5.49 -17.80 14.87
CA SER A 164 -5.37 -19.09 14.16
C SER A 164 -6.69 -19.66 13.61
N ASP A 165 -7.83 -19.25 14.16
CA ASP A 165 -9.18 -19.69 13.76
C ASP A 165 -9.95 -18.60 12.99
N GLY A 166 -9.28 -17.53 12.58
CA GLY A 166 -9.87 -16.42 11.84
C GLY A 166 -9.97 -16.72 10.35
N GLU A 167 -11.07 -16.26 9.76
CA GLU A 167 -11.24 -16.16 8.31
C GLU A 167 -10.94 -14.72 7.90
N LEU A 168 -9.95 -14.50 7.04
CA LEU A 168 -9.66 -13.19 6.50
C LEU A 168 -10.75 -12.80 5.50
N LEU A 169 -11.39 -11.65 5.71
CA LEU A 169 -12.38 -11.08 4.80
C LEU A 169 -11.77 -10.00 3.89
N SER A 170 -10.87 -9.18 4.45
CA SER A 170 -10.24 -8.08 3.72
C SER A 170 -8.93 -7.69 4.38
N LEU A 171 -7.93 -7.34 3.58
CA LEU A 171 -6.67 -6.79 4.02
C LEU A 171 -6.23 -5.67 3.07
N THR A 172 -6.18 -4.46 3.60
CA THR A 172 -5.72 -3.27 2.90
C THR A 172 -4.45 -2.74 3.56
N GLN A 173 -3.42 -2.44 2.78
CA GLN A 173 -2.17 -1.85 3.25
C GLN A 173 -1.83 -0.63 2.42
N THR A 174 -1.49 0.49 3.06
CA THR A 174 -1.05 1.71 2.38
C THR A 174 0.34 2.13 2.87
N SER A 175 1.03 2.92 2.06
CA SER A 175 2.30 3.56 2.42
C SER A 175 2.24 5.01 1.99
N ASP A 176 1.74 5.87 2.88
CA ASP A 176 1.50 7.27 2.57
C ASP A 176 2.66 8.14 3.04
N ARG A 177 3.13 9.01 2.14
CA ARG A 177 4.29 9.89 2.45
C ARG A 177 3.93 10.85 3.58
N GLY A 178 4.65 10.74 4.69
CA GLY A 178 4.46 11.58 5.87
C GLY A 178 3.49 11.01 6.91
N VAL A 179 2.80 9.90 6.59
CA VAL A 179 1.96 9.14 7.54
C VAL A 179 2.62 7.80 7.88
N GLY A 180 3.36 7.19 6.95
CA GLY A 180 4.01 5.89 7.14
C GLY A 180 3.18 4.74 6.57
N TYR A 181 3.42 3.53 7.06
CA TYR A 181 2.65 2.35 6.67
C TYR A 181 1.36 2.25 7.49
N SER A 182 0.28 1.87 6.83
CA SER A 182 -0.98 1.53 7.49
C SER A 182 -1.46 0.16 7.07
N THR A 183 -2.17 -0.54 7.96
CA THR A 183 -2.79 -1.83 7.68
C THR A 183 -4.20 -1.86 8.27
N LEU A 184 -5.19 -2.08 7.41
CA LEU A 184 -6.58 -2.35 7.77
C LEU A 184 -6.90 -3.80 7.46
N LEU A 185 -7.28 -4.58 8.46
CA LEU A 185 -7.65 -5.98 8.33
C LEU A 185 -9.06 -6.19 8.85
N MET A 186 -9.87 -6.93 8.11
CA MET A 186 -11.17 -7.42 8.54
C MET A 186 -11.16 -8.94 8.56
N ALA A 187 -11.59 -9.52 9.67
CA ALA A 187 -11.67 -10.95 9.85
C ALA A 187 -12.99 -11.37 10.51
N ARG A 188 -13.36 -12.63 10.27
CA ARG A 188 -14.50 -13.30 10.88
C ARG A 188 -14.05 -14.42 11.80
N TYR A 189 -14.79 -14.60 12.88
CA TYR A 189 -14.58 -15.64 13.88
C TYR A 189 -15.91 -16.29 14.29
N MET A 190 -15.87 -17.58 14.64
CA MET A 190 -17.05 -18.30 15.15
C MET A 190 -17.24 -18.15 16.67
N ARG A 191 -16.32 -17.47 17.35
CA ARG A 191 -16.32 -17.25 18.81
C ARG A 191 -17.08 -15.98 19.19
N SER A 192 -17.41 -15.81 20.47
CA SER A 192 -18.01 -14.56 20.99
C SER A 192 -17.03 -13.39 20.95
N PRO A 193 -17.51 -12.13 20.93
CA PRO A 193 -16.65 -10.94 20.94
C PRO A 193 -15.63 -10.94 22.08
N GLU A 194 -16.01 -11.38 23.28
CA GLU A 194 -15.13 -11.41 24.45
C GLU A 194 -13.98 -12.41 24.28
N ARG A 195 -14.27 -13.58 23.69
CA ARG A 195 -13.26 -14.62 23.43
C ARG A 195 -12.28 -14.19 22.34
N VAL A 196 -12.77 -13.49 21.33
CA VAL A 196 -11.91 -12.90 20.27
C VAL A 196 -11.06 -11.78 20.85
N ALA A 197 -11.63 -10.91 21.69
CA ALA A 197 -10.91 -9.83 22.37
C ALA A 197 -9.76 -10.35 23.24
N GLU A 198 -10.01 -11.39 24.02
CA GLU A 198 -8.97 -12.00 24.83
C GLU A 198 -7.86 -12.64 23.97
N GLY A 199 -8.25 -13.32 22.88
CA GLY A 199 -7.30 -13.87 21.93
C GLY A 199 -6.38 -12.81 21.31
N TYR A 200 -6.93 -11.67 20.90
CA TYR A 200 -6.14 -10.54 20.39
C TYR A 200 -5.22 -9.95 21.45
N ARG A 201 -5.71 -9.79 22.68
CA ARG A 201 -4.92 -9.30 23.81
C ARG A 201 -3.70 -10.19 24.05
N GLU A 202 -3.91 -11.50 24.15
CA GLU A 202 -2.84 -12.49 24.33
C GLU A 202 -1.87 -12.51 23.14
N HIS A 203 -2.41 -12.49 21.92
CA HIS A 203 -1.64 -12.52 20.67
C HIS A 203 -0.68 -11.34 20.53
N PHE A 204 -1.12 -10.13 20.82
CA PHE A 204 -0.28 -8.94 20.70
C PHE A 204 0.65 -8.76 21.89
N VAL A 205 0.19 -8.99 23.13
CA VAL A 205 1.04 -8.88 24.32
C VAL A 205 2.19 -9.90 24.27
N SER A 206 1.95 -11.13 23.84
CA SER A 206 3.00 -12.14 23.66
C SER A 206 4.06 -11.76 22.61
N ARG A 207 3.74 -10.83 21.72
CA ARG A 207 4.64 -10.26 20.70
C ARG A 207 5.25 -8.92 21.09
N GLY A 208 5.16 -8.55 22.37
CA GLY A 208 5.79 -7.36 22.93
C GLY A 208 4.99 -6.07 22.76
N TRP A 209 3.75 -6.13 22.28
CA TRP A 209 2.87 -4.96 22.27
C TRP A 209 2.41 -4.64 23.70
N LYS A 210 2.30 -3.34 24.01
CA LYS A 210 1.73 -2.86 25.26
C LYS A 210 0.24 -2.63 25.07
N ALA A 211 -0.59 -3.36 25.82
CA ALA A 211 -2.03 -3.11 25.86
C ALA A 211 -2.31 -1.72 26.42
N GLY A 212 -3.17 -0.97 25.75
CA GLY A 212 -3.63 0.35 26.13
C GLY A 212 -5.08 0.30 26.62
N MET A 213 -5.96 0.93 25.88
CA MET A 213 -7.37 1.06 26.20
C MET A 213 -8.11 -0.25 25.91
N ARG A 214 -9.04 -0.59 26.81
CA ARG A 214 -10.13 -1.53 26.55
C ARG A 214 -11.44 -0.82 26.85
N GLN A 215 -12.37 -0.87 25.90
CA GLN A 215 -13.71 -0.36 26.08
C GLN A 215 -14.71 -1.43 25.65
N ASP A 216 -15.53 -1.88 26.58
CA ASP A 216 -16.59 -2.85 26.34
C ASP A 216 -17.93 -2.11 26.15
N SER A 217 -18.78 -2.65 25.28
CA SER A 217 -20.19 -2.28 25.12
C SER A 217 -21.04 -3.56 25.02
N ASP A 218 -22.37 -3.43 24.96
CA ASP A 218 -23.29 -4.57 24.94
C ASP A 218 -23.04 -5.56 23.79
N SER A 219 -22.46 -5.11 22.67
CA SER A 219 -22.23 -5.93 21.48
C SER A 219 -20.86 -5.73 20.82
N SER A 220 -19.96 -4.98 21.48
CA SER A 220 -18.63 -4.71 20.93
C SER A 220 -17.55 -4.54 21.98
N VAL A 221 -16.32 -4.81 21.56
CA VAL A 221 -15.10 -4.56 22.34
C VAL A 221 -14.12 -3.78 21.48
N LEU A 222 -13.62 -2.66 21.99
CA LEU A 222 -12.52 -1.91 21.43
C LEU A 222 -11.25 -2.16 22.24
N LEU A 223 -10.18 -2.54 21.57
CA LEU A 223 -8.84 -2.71 22.14
C LEU A 223 -7.88 -1.73 21.46
N SER A 224 -6.93 -1.18 22.22
CA SER A 224 -5.77 -0.51 21.65
C SER A 224 -4.46 -1.09 22.18
N PHE A 225 -3.44 -1.03 21.34
CA PHE A 225 -2.08 -1.46 21.65
C PHE A 225 -1.08 -0.46 21.09
N SER A 226 0.11 -0.41 21.70
CA SER A 226 1.24 0.37 21.19
C SER A 226 2.51 -0.46 21.21
N ASN A 227 3.39 -0.22 20.23
CA ASN A 227 4.71 -0.84 20.16
C ASN A 227 5.79 0.24 20.30
N ASP A 228 6.11 0.58 21.55
CA ASP A 228 7.12 1.57 21.92
C ASP A 228 6.99 2.92 21.18
N GLY A 229 5.74 3.32 20.90
CA GLY A 229 5.43 4.58 20.22
C GLY A 229 5.74 4.61 18.73
N LYS A 230 6.23 3.51 18.15
CA LYS A 230 6.50 3.39 16.70
C LYS A 230 5.26 3.02 15.91
N ARG A 231 4.37 2.25 16.53
CA ARG A 231 3.17 1.68 15.89
C ARG A 231 2.04 1.68 16.89
N ASP A 232 0.87 2.08 16.42
CA ASP A 232 -0.38 1.95 17.15
C ASP A 232 -1.28 0.96 16.45
N LEU A 233 -2.01 0.21 17.26
CA LEU A 233 -2.96 -0.78 16.79
C LEU A 233 -4.28 -0.56 17.51
N SER A 234 -5.37 -0.58 16.76
CA SER A 234 -6.72 -0.64 17.29
C SER A 234 -7.44 -1.86 16.74
N VAL A 235 -8.24 -2.51 17.57
CA VAL A 235 -9.06 -3.66 17.18
C VAL A 235 -10.49 -3.41 17.67
N VAL A 236 -11.42 -3.30 16.73
CA VAL A 236 -12.86 -3.21 16.99
C VAL A 236 -13.45 -4.58 16.73
N ILE A 237 -14.14 -5.13 17.73
CA ILE A 237 -14.67 -6.48 17.70
C ILE A 237 -16.17 -6.38 17.94
N THR A 238 -16.98 -6.92 17.04
CA THR A 238 -18.45 -6.80 17.08
C THR A 238 -19.12 -8.14 16.83
N ALA A 239 -20.26 -8.37 17.47
CA ALA A 239 -21.09 -9.53 17.14
C ALA A 239 -21.55 -9.47 15.67
N ALA A 240 -21.44 -10.58 14.94
CA ALA A 240 -21.90 -10.67 13.56
C ALA A 240 -23.42 -10.97 13.52
N PRO A 241 -24.19 -10.39 12.57
CA PRO A 241 -25.64 -10.61 12.49
C PRO A 241 -26.04 -12.08 12.26
N ASP A 242 -25.19 -12.84 11.59
CA ASP A 242 -25.38 -14.25 11.24
C ASP A 242 -24.75 -15.22 12.26
N GLY A 243 -24.26 -14.69 13.39
CA GLY A 243 -23.58 -15.44 14.44
C GLY A 243 -22.05 -15.39 14.32
N GLY A 244 -21.39 -15.51 15.47
CA GLY A 244 -19.95 -15.30 15.59
C GLY A 244 -19.61 -13.81 15.77
N THR A 245 -18.45 -13.42 15.24
CA THR A 245 -17.83 -12.11 15.49
C THR A 245 -17.10 -11.60 14.26
N HIS A 246 -17.19 -10.30 14.00
CA HIS A 246 -16.28 -9.58 13.12
C HIS A 246 -15.23 -8.83 13.93
N ALA A 247 -13.99 -8.84 13.45
CA ALA A 247 -12.94 -7.99 13.97
C ALA A 247 -12.39 -7.11 12.86
N VAL A 248 -12.29 -5.81 13.13
CA VAL A 248 -11.63 -4.83 12.28
C VAL A 248 -10.40 -4.35 13.04
N LEU A 249 -9.23 -4.53 12.44
CA LEU A 249 -7.95 -4.17 12.99
C LEU A 249 -7.35 -3.06 12.13
N ASN A 250 -6.86 -2.01 12.77
CA ASN A 250 -6.21 -0.88 12.11
C ASN A 250 -4.86 -0.62 12.80
N GLU A 251 -3.76 -0.84 12.08
CA GLU A 251 -2.40 -0.47 12.48
C GLU A 251 -1.92 0.75 11.71
N ILE A 252 -1.26 1.66 12.41
CA ILE A 252 -0.63 2.84 11.84
C ILE A 252 0.79 2.97 12.41
N GLU A 253 1.78 3.15 11.54
CA GLU A 253 3.13 3.55 11.94
C GLU A 253 3.20 5.06 12.25
N ARG A 254 4.05 5.45 13.20
CA ARG A 254 4.27 6.84 13.61
C ARG A 254 5.67 7.34 13.25
#